data_AF-A0A524E6T4-F1
#
_entry.id   AF-A0A524E6T4-F1
#
_cell.length_a   1.000
_cell.length_b   1.000
_cell.length_c   1.000
_cell.angle_alpha   90.00
_cell.angle_beta   90.00
_cell.angle_gamma   90.00
#
_symmetry.space_group_name_H-M   'P 1'
#
loop_
_entity.id
_entity.type
_entity.pdbx_description
1 polymer ?
#
loop_
_entity_poly.entity_id
_entity_poly.type
_entity_poly.pdbx_seq_one_letter_code
_entity_poly.pdbx_strand_id
1 'polypeptide(L)'
;MSRGDSYKIVVIFGGLLGIFAVLSYYLSESLGAWWQATFEIWRFERNYYINAFGYSEDDQILGNLGLFAGVLFLLGSFIAIITAGKKSKNLGIISFLIMIAGIGLFLYALSEWENFGRFLNILEFISGEEQNVFYGSAGNLTWGLGVGFFLAVIATIIVLIGSIKMD
;
A
#
# COMPACT_ATOMS: atom_id res chain seq x y z
N MET A 1 -32.24 8.82 -6.76
CA MET A 1 -31.21 8.37 -5.79
C MET A 1 -31.36 9.21 -4.52
N SER A 2 -31.53 8.56 -3.37
CA SER A 2 -31.45 9.28 -2.09
C SER A 2 -29.98 9.68 -1.83
N ARG A 3 -29.71 10.71 -1.01
CA ARG A 3 -28.34 11.09 -0.64
C ARG A 3 -27.55 9.89 -0.08
N GLY A 4 -28.20 9.04 0.72
CA GLY A 4 -27.62 7.80 1.24
C GLY A 4 -27.21 6.77 0.18
N ASP A 5 -27.83 6.78 -1.01
CA ASP A 5 -27.42 5.88 -2.11
C ASP A 5 -26.15 6.37 -2.83
N SER A 6 -25.95 7.68 -2.91
CA SER A 6 -24.73 8.27 -3.48
C SER A 6 -23.50 7.91 -2.66
N TYR A 7 -23.60 7.91 -1.32
CA TYR A 7 -22.46 7.57 -0.46
C TYR A 7 -22.08 6.08 -0.50
N LYS A 8 -23.04 5.18 -0.79
CA LYS A 8 -22.73 3.77 -1.04
C LYS A 8 -21.87 3.60 -2.29
N ILE A 9 -22.16 4.36 -3.34
CA ILE A 9 -21.36 4.34 -4.57
C ILE A 9 -19.94 4.82 -4.30
N VAL A 10 -19.78 5.84 -3.45
CA VAL A 10 -18.46 6.31 -3.00
C VAL A 10 -17.70 5.19 -2.30
N VAL A 11 -18.33 4.45 -1.38
CA VAL A 11 -17.69 3.30 -0.70
C VAL A 11 -17.31 2.20 -1.69
N ILE A 12 -18.19 1.84 -2.63
CA ILE A 12 -17.91 0.85 -3.67
C ILE A 12 -16.71 1.29 -4.51
N PHE A 13 -16.70 2.56 -4.95
CA PHE A 13 -15.61 3.10 -5.74
C PHE A 13 -14.28 3.04 -4.99
N GLY A 14 -14.29 3.38 -3.69
CA GLY A 14 -13.12 3.21 -2.82
C GLY A 14 -12.65 1.75 -2.73
N GLY A 15 -13.58 0.80 -2.57
CA GLY A 15 -13.25 -0.63 -2.55
C GLY A 15 -12.66 -1.14 -3.88
N LEU A 16 -13.24 -0.72 -5.02
CA LEU A 16 -12.71 -1.07 -6.34
C LEU A 16 -11.32 -0.47 -6.59
N LEU A 17 -11.12 0.80 -6.18
CA LEU A 17 -9.82 1.44 -6.24
C LEU A 17 -8.79 0.74 -5.35
N GLY A 18 -9.20 0.22 -4.18
CA GLY A 18 -8.36 -0.57 -3.30
C GLY A 18 -7.92 -1.90 -3.95
N ILE A 19 -8.86 -2.63 -4.57
CA ILE A 19 -8.51 -3.83 -5.34
C ILE A 19 -7.53 -3.47 -6.47
N PHE A 20 -7.79 -2.38 -7.19
CA PHE A 20 -6.92 -1.91 -8.27
C PHE A 20 -5.52 -1.56 -7.76
N ALA A 21 -5.40 -0.92 -6.60
CA ALA A 21 -4.13 -0.55 -5.98
C ALA A 21 -3.20 -1.75 -5.67
N VAL A 22 -3.78 -2.95 -5.54
CA VAL A 22 -3.03 -4.20 -5.32
C VAL A 22 -2.81 -4.94 -6.64
N LEU A 23 -3.86 -5.12 -7.43
CA LEU A 23 -3.81 -5.97 -8.62
C LEU A 23 -3.15 -5.30 -9.83
N SER A 24 -3.07 -3.97 -9.86
CA SER A 24 -2.41 -3.24 -10.95
C SER A 24 -0.93 -3.61 -11.11
N TYR A 25 -0.30 -4.15 -10.06
CA TYR A 25 1.08 -4.65 -10.11
C TYR A 25 1.26 -5.74 -11.18
N TYR A 26 0.26 -6.61 -11.34
CA TYR A 26 0.28 -7.68 -12.35
C TYR A 26 -0.01 -7.17 -13.77
N LEU A 27 -0.46 -5.92 -13.92
CA LEU A 27 -0.57 -5.25 -15.21
C LEU A 27 0.71 -4.49 -15.54
N SER A 28 1.27 -3.80 -14.54
CA SER A 28 2.52 -3.06 -14.61
C SER A 28 3.07 -2.88 -13.20
N GLU A 29 4.29 -3.35 -12.96
CA GLU A 29 4.90 -3.34 -11.63
C GLU A 29 4.98 -1.91 -11.06
N SER A 30 5.32 -0.91 -11.88
CA SER A 30 5.40 0.49 -11.45
C SER A 30 4.04 1.08 -11.02
N LEU A 31 2.95 0.61 -11.62
CA LEU A 31 1.59 1.08 -11.34
C LEU A 31 1.04 0.54 -10.02
N GLY A 32 1.40 -0.70 -9.67
CA GLY A 32 0.95 -1.37 -8.45
C GLY A 32 2.01 -1.54 -7.38
N ALA A 33 3.21 -0.98 -7.58
CA ALA A 33 4.25 -0.99 -6.58
C ALA A 33 3.78 -0.25 -5.33
N TRP A 34 3.90 -0.89 -4.18
CA TRP A 34 3.69 -0.24 -2.90
C TRP A 34 4.99 0.37 -2.37
N TRP A 35 6.13 -0.15 -2.81
CA TRP A 35 7.44 0.46 -2.61
C TRP A 35 8.30 0.24 -3.85
N GLN A 36 9.20 1.18 -4.12
CA GLN A 36 10.09 1.12 -5.27
C GLN A 36 11.48 1.67 -4.96
N ALA A 37 12.48 1.16 -5.67
CA ALA A 37 13.81 1.74 -5.73
C ALA A 37 14.27 1.86 -7.19
N THR A 38 14.88 2.99 -7.51
CA THR A 38 15.40 3.32 -8.84
C THR A 38 16.89 3.54 -8.75
N PHE A 39 17.64 2.83 -9.57
CA PHE A 39 19.08 2.95 -9.68
C PHE A 39 19.47 3.48 -11.07
N GLU A 40 20.12 4.65 -11.10
CA GLU A 40 20.47 5.36 -12.32
C GLU A 40 21.98 5.29 -12.58
N ILE A 41 22.44 4.49 -13.54
CA ILE A 41 23.85 4.51 -13.98
C ILE A 41 23.94 5.14 -15.36
N TRP A 42 24.49 6.36 -15.42
CA TRP A 42 24.69 7.16 -16.64
C TRP A 42 23.40 7.43 -17.44
N ARG A 43 22.90 6.43 -18.17
CA ARG A 43 21.68 6.45 -19.01
C ARG A 43 20.83 5.18 -18.87
N PHE A 44 21.18 4.30 -17.93
CA PHE A 44 20.44 3.08 -17.64
C PHE A 44 19.75 3.24 -16.29
N GLU A 45 18.43 3.09 -16.30
CA GLU A 45 17.61 3.04 -15.11
C GLU A 45 17.23 1.58 -14.84
N ARG A 46 17.51 1.11 -13.62
CA ARG A 46 17.02 -0.17 -13.13
C ARG A 46 16.07 0.08 -11.98
N ASN A 47 14.82 -0.34 -12.15
CA ASN A 47 13.80 -0.22 -11.13
C ASN A 47 13.58 -1.56 -10.42
N TYR A 48 13.36 -1.49 -9.12
CA TYR A 48 12.94 -2.58 -8.26
C TYR A 48 11.61 -2.20 -7.65
N TYR A 49 10.65 -3.12 -7.69
CA TYR A 49 9.29 -2.88 -7.22
C TYR A 49 8.86 -3.96 -6.24
N ILE A 50 8.28 -3.52 -5.12
CA ILE A 50 7.67 -4.38 -4.11
C ILE A 50 6.17 -4.16 -4.14
N ASN A 51 5.40 -5.23 -4.26
CA ASN A 51 3.94 -5.18 -4.27
C ASN A 51 3.37 -5.20 -2.83
N ALA A 52 2.04 -5.14 -2.72
CA ALA A 52 1.34 -5.16 -1.43
C ALA A 52 1.61 -6.41 -0.57
N PHE A 53 2.05 -7.51 -1.18
CA PHE A 53 2.35 -8.79 -0.54
C PHE A 53 3.82 -8.95 -0.14
N GLY A 54 4.68 -7.95 -0.44
CA GLY A 54 6.13 -8.01 -0.17
C GLY A 54 6.95 -8.58 -1.34
N TYR A 55 8.19 -8.96 -1.05
CA TYR A 55 9.16 -9.53 -2.00
C TYR A 55 9.47 -10.98 -1.58
N SER A 56 9.40 -11.95 -2.51
CA SER A 56 9.31 -13.38 -2.15
C SER A 56 10.62 -14.18 -2.22
N GLU A 57 11.75 -13.61 -2.64
CA GLU A 57 12.88 -14.47 -3.02
C GLU A 57 13.74 -14.95 -1.86
N ASP A 58 13.91 -14.20 -0.76
CA ASP A 58 14.83 -14.64 0.32
C ASP A 58 14.44 -14.26 1.76
N ASP A 59 13.44 -13.38 1.98
CA ASP A 59 13.13 -12.84 3.32
C ASP A 59 11.79 -13.34 3.87
N GLN A 60 11.84 -14.33 4.78
CA GLN A 60 10.64 -14.96 5.36
C GLN A 60 9.79 -13.98 6.18
N ILE A 61 10.40 -12.99 6.84
CA ILE A 61 9.68 -12.03 7.69
C ILE A 61 8.88 -11.04 6.82
N LEU A 62 9.54 -10.46 5.81
CA LEU A 62 8.88 -9.54 4.89
C LEU A 62 7.87 -10.26 4.00
N GLY A 63 8.18 -11.49 3.59
CA GLY A 63 7.26 -12.34 2.83
C GLY A 63 5.99 -12.67 3.61
N ASN A 64 6.09 -12.97 4.91
CA ASN A 64 4.92 -13.30 5.72
C ASN A 64 4.10 -12.06 6.12
N LEU A 65 4.74 -11.02 6.67
CA LEU A 65 4.04 -9.81 7.10
C LEU A 65 3.48 -9.01 5.92
N GLY A 66 4.24 -8.94 4.81
CA GLY A 66 3.77 -8.36 3.55
C GLY A 66 2.55 -9.13 3.02
N LEU A 67 2.60 -10.46 3.00
CA LEU A 67 1.46 -11.27 2.55
C LEU A 67 0.21 -10.99 3.40
N PHE A 68 0.33 -10.95 4.72
CA PHE A 68 -0.78 -10.61 5.60
C PHE A 68 -1.29 -9.17 5.36
N ALA A 69 -0.40 -8.22 5.11
CA ALA A 69 -0.76 -6.83 4.82
C ALA A 69 -1.62 -6.72 3.55
N GLY A 70 -1.17 -7.33 2.45
CA GLY A 70 -1.91 -7.37 1.19
C GLY A 70 -3.26 -8.09 1.31
N VAL A 71 -3.30 -9.23 2.02
CA VAL A 71 -4.54 -9.98 2.26
C VAL A 71 -5.54 -9.18 3.09
N LEU A 72 -5.11 -8.54 4.19
CA LEU A 72 -5.97 -7.68 4.99
C LEU A 72 -6.51 -6.53 4.15
N PHE A 73 -5.65 -5.85 3.39
CA PHE A 73 -6.08 -4.73 2.56
C PHE A 73 -7.13 -5.13 1.51
N LEU A 74 -6.93 -6.27 0.83
CA LEU A 74 -7.90 -6.82 -0.11
C LEU A 74 -9.21 -7.21 0.58
N LEU A 75 -9.15 -7.86 1.75
CA LEU A 75 -10.34 -8.23 2.51
C LEU A 75 -11.17 -6.99 2.86
N GLY A 76 -10.52 -5.93 3.36
CA GLY A 76 -11.18 -4.66 3.63
C GLY A 76 -11.82 -4.05 2.37
N SER A 77 -11.12 -4.10 1.24
CA SER A 77 -11.63 -3.62 -0.05
C SER A 77 -12.87 -4.41 -0.53
N PHE A 78 -12.88 -5.73 -0.37
CA PHE A 78 -14.06 -6.55 -0.68
C PHE A 78 -15.23 -6.28 0.26
N ILE A 79 -14.98 -6.09 1.56
CA ILE A 79 -16.03 -5.72 2.53
C ILE A 79 -16.64 -4.35 2.17
N ALA A 80 -15.84 -3.40 1.71
CA ALA A 80 -16.35 -2.10 1.24
C ALA A 80 -17.34 -2.29 0.07
N ILE A 81 -17.05 -3.17 -0.89
CA ILE A 81 -17.98 -3.48 -1.99
C ILE A 81 -19.26 -4.15 -1.48
N ILE A 82 -19.15 -5.11 -0.56
CA ILE A 82 -20.29 -5.81 0.05
C ILE A 82 -21.19 -4.86 0.86
N THR A 83 -20.62 -3.78 1.40
CA THR A 83 -21.36 -2.76 2.16
C THR A 83 -22.53 -2.16 1.36
N ALA A 84 -22.43 -2.13 0.02
CA ALA A 84 -23.51 -1.71 -0.86
C ALA A 84 -24.78 -2.58 -0.75
N GLY A 85 -24.61 -3.91 -0.61
CA GLY A 85 -25.72 -4.85 -0.51
C GLY A 85 -26.45 -4.78 0.83
N LYS A 86 -25.72 -4.51 1.92
CA LYS A 86 -26.28 -4.45 3.28
C LYS A 86 -26.67 -3.05 3.75
N LYS A 87 -26.28 -1.99 3.02
CA LYS A 87 -26.54 -0.59 3.39
C LYS A 87 -26.13 -0.27 4.84
N SER A 88 -25.00 -0.82 5.29
CA SER A 88 -24.59 -0.74 6.70
C SER A 88 -23.38 0.17 6.88
N LYS A 89 -23.58 1.32 7.52
CA LYS A 89 -22.49 2.22 7.95
C LYS A 89 -21.39 1.49 8.73
N ASN A 90 -21.78 0.59 9.64
CA ASN A 90 -20.85 -0.14 10.49
C ASN A 90 -19.93 -1.06 9.67
N LEU A 91 -20.46 -1.72 8.63
CA LEU A 91 -19.63 -2.54 7.73
C LEU A 91 -18.62 -1.69 6.95
N GLY A 92 -19.03 -0.50 6.52
CA GLY A 92 -18.13 0.45 5.86
C GLY A 92 -16.97 0.91 6.78
N ILE A 93 -17.27 1.20 8.04
CA ILE A 93 -16.25 1.54 9.05
C ILE A 93 -15.32 0.34 9.30
N ILE A 94 -15.87 -0.88 9.42
CA ILE A 94 -15.06 -2.10 9.58
C ILE A 94 -14.14 -2.30 8.35
N SER A 95 -14.62 -2.12 7.12
CA SER A 95 -13.76 -2.19 5.94
C SER A 95 -12.61 -1.19 5.99
N PHE A 96 -12.88 0.06 6.38
CA PHE A 96 -11.85 1.07 6.56
C PHE A 96 -10.79 0.64 7.58
N LEU A 97 -11.22 0.13 8.75
CA LEU A 97 -10.30 -0.32 9.80
C LEU A 97 -9.42 -1.51 9.35
N ILE A 98 -9.96 -2.40 8.53
CA ILE A 98 -9.21 -3.52 7.97
C ILE A 98 -8.21 -3.02 6.91
N MET A 99 -8.62 -2.10 6.03
CA MET A 99 -7.73 -1.49 5.03
C MET A 99 -6.57 -0.74 5.68
N ILE A 100 -6.85 0.08 6.71
CA ILE A 100 -5.79 0.83 7.40
C ILE A 100 -4.85 -0.09 8.18
N ALA A 101 -5.35 -1.20 8.74
CA ALA A 101 -4.50 -2.22 9.36
C ALA A 101 -3.57 -2.89 8.33
N GLY A 102 -4.06 -3.18 7.11
CA GLY A 102 -3.23 -3.68 6.01
C GLY A 102 -2.12 -2.70 5.62
N ILE A 103 -2.44 -1.41 5.46
CA ILE A 103 -1.45 -0.36 5.17
C ILE A 103 -0.42 -0.27 6.31
N GLY A 104 -0.87 -0.25 7.56
CA GLY A 104 0.02 -0.17 8.72
C GLY A 104 0.95 -1.37 8.83
N LEU A 105 0.43 -2.58 8.58
CA LEU A 105 1.22 -3.80 8.60
C LEU A 105 2.27 -3.83 7.48
N PHE A 106 1.96 -3.29 6.30
CA PHE A 106 2.93 -3.15 5.22
C PHE A 106 4.07 -2.20 5.61
N LEU A 107 3.75 -1.03 6.17
CA LEU A 107 4.77 -0.08 6.62
C LEU A 107 5.65 -0.67 7.73
N TYR A 108 5.03 -1.41 8.66
CA TYR A 108 5.77 -2.12 9.71
C TYR A 108 6.69 -3.21 9.14
N ALA A 109 6.19 -4.01 8.19
CA ALA A 109 7.00 -5.02 7.51
C ALA A 109 8.22 -4.41 6.80
N LEU A 110 8.04 -3.25 6.16
CA LEU A 110 9.13 -2.48 5.54
C LEU A 110 10.17 -2.00 6.55
N SER A 111 9.75 -1.50 7.73
CA SER A 111 10.69 -1.05 8.76
C SER A 111 11.47 -2.19 9.40
N GLU A 112 10.89 -3.39 9.48
CA GLU A 112 11.53 -4.58 10.04
C GLU A 112 12.36 -5.35 9.00
N TRP A 113 12.49 -4.81 7.78
CA TRP A 113 13.27 -5.46 6.74
C TRP A 113 14.76 -5.43 7.07
N GLU A 114 15.28 -6.52 7.64
CA GLU A 114 16.66 -6.57 8.15
C GLU A 114 17.70 -6.29 7.05
N ASN A 115 17.50 -6.81 5.84
CA ASN A 115 18.38 -6.54 4.71
C ASN A 115 18.36 -5.05 4.32
N PHE A 116 17.21 -4.39 4.43
CA PHE A 116 17.11 -2.96 4.19
C PHE A 116 17.73 -2.14 5.32
N GLY A 117 17.53 -2.54 6.58
CA GLY A 117 18.18 -1.91 7.73
C GLY A 117 19.71 -1.97 7.64
N ARG A 118 20.27 -3.13 7.25
CA ARG A 118 21.72 -3.26 7.00
C ARG A 118 22.18 -2.38 5.83
N PHE A 119 21.39 -2.32 4.75
CA PHE A 119 21.66 -1.45 3.61
C PHE A 119 21.67 0.03 4.00
N LEU A 120 20.66 0.48 4.75
CA LEU A 120 20.57 1.84 5.28
C LEU A 120 21.75 2.14 6.20
N ASN A 121 22.09 1.27 7.16
CA ASN A 121 23.23 1.48 8.05
C ASN A 121 24.56 1.66 7.29
N ILE A 122 24.76 0.93 6.19
CA ILE A 122 25.95 1.09 5.33
C ILE A 122 25.91 2.46 4.64
N LEU A 123 24.74 2.88 4.14
CA LEU A 123 24.58 4.18 3.52
C LEU A 123 24.79 5.32 4.52
N GLU A 124 24.19 5.25 5.71
CA GLU A 124 24.36 6.23 6.79
C GLU A 124 25.82 6.35 7.23
N PHE A 125 26.53 5.22 7.33
CA PHE A 125 27.97 5.22 7.63
C PHE A 125 28.80 5.95 6.56
N ILE A 126 28.41 5.82 5.28
CA ILE A 126 29.14 6.44 4.15
C ILE A 126 28.75 7.91 3.97
N SER A 127 27.46 8.25 4.12
CA SER A 127 26.93 9.59 3.88
C SER A 127 27.03 10.51 5.10
N GLY A 128 27.05 9.96 6.31
CA GLY A 128 26.94 10.71 7.56
C GLY A 128 25.53 11.26 7.84
N GLU A 129 24.52 10.87 7.05
CA GLU A 129 23.13 11.31 7.18
C GLU A 129 22.23 10.12 7.54
N GLU A 130 21.30 10.28 8.48
CA GLU A 130 20.27 9.29 8.80
C GLU A 130 19.33 9.07 7.60
N GLN A 131 19.06 7.82 7.25
CA GLN A 131 18.28 7.45 6.07
C GLN A 131 16.99 6.71 6.48
N ASN A 132 15.86 7.07 5.86
CA ASN A 132 14.56 6.46 6.17
C ASN A 132 14.19 5.37 5.15
N VAL A 133 13.63 4.26 5.61
CA VAL A 133 13.17 3.15 4.75
C VAL A 133 12.05 3.54 3.77
N PHE A 134 11.23 4.54 4.13
CA PHE A 134 10.09 4.95 3.32
C PHE A 134 10.46 5.88 2.17
N TYR A 135 11.54 6.66 2.31
CA TYR A 135 12.03 7.61 1.31
C TYR A 135 13.52 7.89 1.53
N GLY A 136 14.30 7.94 0.45
CA GLY A 136 15.68 8.38 0.52
C GLY A 136 16.39 8.38 -0.82
N SER A 137 17.61 8.89 -0.80
CA SER A 137 18.51 8.90 -1.95
C SER A 137 19.97 8.77 -1.50
N ALA A 138 20.74 7.98 -2.23
CA ALA A 138 22.15 7.77 -2.00
C ALA A 138 22.89 7.61 -3.33
N GLY A 139 23.58 8.67 -3.75
CA GLY A 139 24.23 8.74 -5.06
C GLY A 139 23.22 8.53 -6.19
N ASN A 140 23.35 7.41 -6.88
CA ASN A 140 22.51 7.03 -8.02
C ASN A 140 21.29 6.19 -7.64
N LEU A 141 21.09 5.90 -6.36
CA LEU A 141 19.94 5.16 -5.87
C LEU A 141 18.93 6.12 -5.26
N THR A 142 17.65 5.99 -5.62
CA THR A 142 16.52 6.63 -4.96
C THR A 142 15.50 5.56 -4.58
N TRP A 143 14.78 5.75 -3.48
CA TRP A 143 13.70 4.85 -3.09
C TRP A 143 12.54 5.60 -2.44
N GLY A 144 11.37 4.98 -2.47
CA GLY A 144 10.15 5.61 -2.01
C GLY A 144 8.96 4.67 -1.97
N LEU A 145 7.89 5.12 -1.30
CA LEU A 145 6.58 4.52 -1.48
C LEU A 145 6.11 4.69 -2.94
N GLY A 146 5.53 3.63 -3.50
CA GLY A 146 5.12 3.56 -4.90
C GLY A 146 3.69 4.04 -5.15
N VAL A 147 3.30 4.08 -6.43
CA VAL A 147 1.97 4.53 -6.87
C VAL A 147 0.85 3.69 -6.24
N GLY A 148 1.02 2.36 -6.18
CA GLY A 148 0.06 1.44 -5.59
C GLY A 148 -0.22 1.74 -4.12
N PHE A 149 0.79 2.14 -3.35
CA PHE A 149 0.61 2.53 -1.94
C PHE A 149 -0.27 3.78 -1.82
N PHE A 150 -0.02 4.82 -2.62
CA PHE A 150 -0.83 6.04 -2.57
C PHE A 150 -2.26 5.79 -3.06
N LEU A 151 -2.46 4.94 -4.07
CA LEU A 151 -3.79 4.50 -4.48
C LEU A 151 -4.52 3.76 -3.34
N ALA A 152 -3.81 2.92 -2.58
CA ALA A 152 -4.37 2.22 -1.42
C ALA A 152 -4.81 3.20 -0.31
N VAL A 153 -4.00 4.24 -0.03
CA VAL A 153 -4.35 5.30 0.92
C VAL A 153 -5.58 6.08 0.45
N ILE A 154 -5.60 6.51 -0.82
CA ILE A 154 -6.74 7.25 -1.40
C ILE A 154 -8.02 6.41 -1.33
N ALA A 155 -7.95 5.13 -1.72
CA ALA A 155 -9.05 4.18 -1.61
C ALA A 155 -9.60 4.10 -0.18
N THR A 156 -8.71 3.97 0.81
CA THR A 156 -9.07 3.90 2.23
C THR A 156 -9.78 5.17 2.70
N ILE A 157 -9.30 6.35 2.30
CA ILE A 157 -9.92 7.65 2.64
C ILE A 157 -11.31 7.76 2.01
N ILE A 158 -11.47 7.36 0.75
CA ILE A 158 -12.77 7.37 0.05
C ILE A 158 -13.77 6.46 0.78
N VAL A 159 -13.36 5.26 1.18
CA VAL A 159 -14.19 4.33 1.96
C VAL A 159 -14.62 4.97 3.28
N LEU A 160 -13.72 5.63 4.01
CA LEU A 160 -14.06 6.32 5.26
C LEU A 160 -15.10 7.42 5.05
N ILE A 161 -14.85 8.32 4.09
CA ILE A 161 -15.74 9.45 3.78
C ILE A 161 -17.13 8.95 3.40
N GLY A 162 -17.20 7.96 2.50
CA GLY A 162 -18.45 7.34 2.10
C GLY A 162 -19.17 6.72 3.30
N SER A 163 -18.47 5.96 4.13
CA SER A 163 -19.05 5.25 5.27
C SER A 163 -19.59 6.19 6.35
N ILE A 164 -18.88 7.27 6.68
CA ILE A 164 -19.34 8.25 7.69
C ILE A 164 -20.65 8.92 7.26
N LYS A 165 -20.79 9.17 5.95
CA LYS A 165 -21.93 9.87 5.34
C LYS A 165 -23.09 8.95 4.94
N MET A 166 -22.90 7.63 5.00
CA MET A 166 -24.00 6.68 4.85
C MET A 166 -24.94 6.77 6.05
N ASP A 167 -26.24 6.85 5.75
CA ASP A 167 -27.33 6.78 6.72
C ASP A 167 -27.56 5.33 7.20
#